data_AF-A0A3S5B503-F1
#
_entry.id   AF-A0A3S5B503-F1
#
_cell.length_a   1.000
_cell.length_b   1.000
_cell.length_c   1.000
_cell.angle_alpha   90.00
_cell.angle_beta   90.00
_cell.angle_gamma   90.00
#
_symmetry.space_group_name_H-M   'P 1'
#
loop_
_entity.id
_entity.type
_entity.pdbx_description
1 polymer ?
#
loop_
_entity_poly.entity_id
_entity_poly.type
_entity_poly.pdbx_seq_one_letter_code
_entity_poly.pdbx_strand_id
1 'polypeptide(L)' 'MKELYDYCIKKKIADANIIAKWKKPGYENLCCLRCIQTRDTNFGTNCVCRVPKNKLEEGKIVECQNCGCRGCSG' A
#
# COMPACT_ATOMS: atom_id res chain seq x y z
N MET A 1 13.57 -22.30 -5.81
CA MET A 1 13.16 -20.92 -5.47
C MET A 1 11.67 -20.78 -5.15
N LYS A 2 10.76 -21.37 -5.94
CA LYS A 2 9.31 -21.29 -5.68
C LYS A 2 8.87 -21.92 -4.35
N GLU A 3 9.51 -23.02 -3.95
CA GLU A 3 9.20 -23.71 -2.68
C GLU A 3 9.47 -22.86 -1.43
N LEU A 4 10.58 -22.11 -1.40
CA LEU A 4 10.89 -21.22 -0.28
C LEU A 4 9.90 -20.06 -0.20
N TYR A 5 9.51 -19.50 -1.35
CA TYR A 5 8.49 -18.46 -1.42
C TYR A 5 7.14 -18.97 -0.87
N ASP A 6 6.68 -20.13 -1.35
CA ASP A 6 5.42 -20.73 -0.88
C ASP A 6 5.47 -21.10 0.60
N TYR A 7 6.64 -21.52 1.10
CA TYR A 7 6.87 -21.76 2.53
C TYR A 7 6.70 -20.48 3.35
N CYS A 8 7.31 -19.37 2.94
CA CYS A 8 7.18 -18.07 3.62
C CYS A 8 5.73 -17.59 3.68
N ILE A 9 4.97 -17.78 2.59
CA ILE A 9 3.53 -17.46 2.54
C ILE A 9 2.74 -18.36 3.51
N LYS A 10 2.95 -19.68 3.47
CA LYS A 10 2.25 -20.63 4.35
C LYS A 10 2.53 -20.39 5.83
N LYS A 11 3.76 -20.01 6.17
CA LYS A 11 4.17 -19.64 7.53
C LYS A 11 3.77 -18.22 7.94
N LYS A 12 3.04 -17.49 7.09
CA LYS A 12 2.61 -16.09 7.33
C LYS A 12 3.76 -15.13 7.60
N ILE A 13 4.95 -15.41 7.07
CA ILE A 13 6.11 -14.52 7.13
C ILE A 13 5.94 -13.37 6.13
N ALA A 14 5.26 -13.64 5.00
CA ALA A 14 4.91 -12.64 4.01
C ALA A 14 3.43 -12.74 3.64
N ASP A 15 2.80 -11.59 3.37
CA ASP A 15 1.39 -11.52 2.99
C ASP A 15 1.24 -11.70 1.47
N ALA A 16 0.56 -12.76 1.06
CA ALA A 16 0.31 -13.04 -0.35
C ALA A 16 -0.50 -11.94 -1.04
N ASN A 17 -1.43 -11.30 -0.32
CA ASN A 17 -2.31 -10.28 -0.88
C ASN A 17 -1.54 -9.00 -1.19
N ILE A 18 -0.63 -8.56 -0.31
CA ILE A 18 0.18 -7.37 -0.58
C ILE A 18 1.14 -7.63 -1.75
N ILE A 19 1.76 -8.82 -1.80
CA ILE A 19 2.66 -9.21 -2.90
C ILE A 19 1.89 -9.28 -4.22
N ALA A 20 0.65 -9.78 -4.23
CA ALA A 20 -0.19 -9.77 -5.42
C ALA A 20 -0.51 -8.35 -5.91
N LYS A 21 -0.60 -7.37 -5.00
CA LYS A 21 -0.78 -5.96 -5.37
C LYS A 21 0.50 -5.35 -5.92
N TRP A 22 1.66 -5.63 -5.33
CA TRP A 22 2.95 -5.12 -5.83
C TRP A 22 3.26 -5.53 -7.27
N LYS A 23 2.70 -6.65 -7.74
CA LYS A 23 2.81 -7.08 -9.14
C LYS A 23 1.94 -6.28 -10.12
N LYS A 24 1.00 -5.46 -9.62
CA LYS A 24 0.13 -4.64 -10.47
C LYS A 24 0.77 -3.27 -10.71
N PRO A 25 0.68 -2.73 -11.94
CA PRO A 25 1.23 -1.41 -12.24
C PRO A 25 0.59 -0.33 -11.37
N GLY A 26 1.43 0.54 -10.81
CA GLY A 26 1.04 1.63 -9.92
C GLY A 26 0.88 1.27 -8.44
N TYR A 27 1.14 0.02 -8.05
CA TYR A 27 1.07 -0.47 -6.67
C TYR A 27 2.41 -1.02 -6.16
N GLU A 28 3.50 -0.83 -6.90
CA GLU A 28 4.82 -1.42 -6.65
C GLU A 28 5.34 -1.10 -5.24
N ASN A 29 5.01 0.10 -4.73
CA ASN A 29 5.44 0.60 -3.42
C ASN A 29 4.28 0.68 -2.41
N LEU A 30 3.22 -0.11 -2.59
CA LEU A 30 2.05 -0.07 -1.71
C LEU A 30 2.43 -0.40 -0.26
N CYS A 31 2.04 0.47 0.68
CA CYS A 31 2.38 0.36 2.10
C CYS A 31 1.57 -0.71 2.86
N CYS A 32 0.27 -0.81 2.62
CA CYS A 32 -0.62 -1.79 3.25
C CYS A 32 -1.94 -1.93 2.47
N LEU A 33 -2.69 -2.99 2.75
CA LEU A 33 -3.98 -3.25 2.09
C LEU A 33 -5.08 -2.27 2.52
N ARG A 34 -5.05 -1.78 3.76
CA ARG A 34 -6.05 -0.81 4.26
C ARG A 34 -6.02 0.51 3.48
N CYS A 35 -4.86 0.93 2.97
CA CYS A 35 -4.73 2.17 2.22
C CYS A 35 -5.40 2.16 0.84
N ILE A 36 -5.77 0.98 0.33
CA ILE A 36 -6.47 0.82 -0.96
C ILE A 36 -7.89 0.25 -0.78
N GLN A 37 -8.34 0.16 0.47
CA GLN A 37 -9.62 -0.43 0.82
C GLN A 37 -10.65 0.70 1.01
N THR A 38 -11.42 0.97 -0.03
CA THR A 38 -12.38 2.09 -0.05
C THR A 38 -13.42 2.02 1.06
N ARG A 39 -13.86 0.81 1.44
CA ARG A 39 -14.79 0.59 2.55
C ARG A 39 -14.28 1.03 3.93
N ASP A 40 -12.98 1.17 4.10
CA ASP A 40 -12.36 1.55 5.38
C ASP A 40 -12.24 3.08 5.52
N THR A 41 -12.85 3.86 4.60
CA THR A 41 -12.85 5.32 4.60
C THR A 41 -14.26 5.89 4.55
N ASN A 42 -14.47 7.04 5.18
CA ASN A 42 -15.80 7.68 5.27
C ASN A 42 -16.41 8.06 3.91
N PHE A 43 -15.56 8.32 2.90
CA PHE A 43 -16.00 8.79 1.58
C PHE A 43 -15.81 7.74 0.48
N GLY A 44 -15.49 6.49 0.83
CA GLY A 44 -15.30 5.43 -0.16
C GLY A 44 -14.08 5.64 -1.08
N THR A 45 -13.06 6.35 -0.62
CA THR A 45 -11.86 6.67 -1.40
C THR A 45 -10.62 5.92 -0.87
N ASN A 46 -9.52 5.97 -1.62
CA ASN A 46 -8.24 5.45 -1.14
C ASN A 46 -7.60 6.44 -0.15
N CYS A 47 -6.66 5.96 0.65
CA CYS A 47 -5.93 6.80 1.60
C CYS A 47 -5.11 7.88 0.87
N VAL A 48 -4.93 9.05 1.51
CA VAL A 48 -4.10 10.16 1.01
C VAL A 48 -2.67 9.74 0.64
N CYS A 49 -2.12 8.70 1.27
CA CYS A 49 -0.80 8.18 0.91
C CYS A 49 -0.74 7.60 -0.52
N ARG A 50 -1.89 7.36 -1.17
CA ARG A 50 -1.97 6.95 -2.59
C ARG A 50 -2.00 8.12 -3.56
N VAL A 51 -2.01 9.36 -3.08
CA VAL A 51 -1.91 10.55 -3.92
C VAL A 51 -0.43 10.76 -4.29
N PRO A 52 -0.08 10.81 -5.59
CA PRO A 52 1.27 11.12 -6.03
C PRO A 52 1.74 12.48 -5.51
N LYS A 53 3.03 12.60 -5.16
CA LYS A 53 3.57 13.83 -4.55
C LYS A 53 3.44 15.07 -5.45
N ASN A 54 3.51 14.90 -6.77
CA ASN A 54 3.34 16.00 -7.73
C ASN A 54 1.91 16.59 -7.77
N LYS A 55 0.92 15.90 -7.21
CA LYS A 55 -0.46 16.39 -7.06
C LYS A 55 -0.75 16.94 -5.67
N LEU A 56 0.23 16.87 -4.76
CA LEU A 56 0.13 17.45 -3.43
C LEU A 56 0.70 18.87 -3.45
N GLU A 57 0.21 19.70 -2.54
CA GLU A 57 0.74 21.04 -2.31
C GLU A 57 2.22 20.95 -1.91
N GLU A 58 3.02 21.87 -2.43
CA GLU A 58 4.46 21.93 -2.15
C GLU A 58 4.70 22.11 -0.64
N GLY A 59 5.55 21.25 -0.06
CA GLY A 59 5.83 21.25 1.38
C GLY A 59 4.82 20.50 2.26
N LYS A 60 3.75 19.92 1.69
CA LYS A 60 2.78 19.13 2.46
C LYS A 60 3.37 17.80 2.91
N ILE A 61 3.57 17.66 4.22
CA ILE A 61 3.96 16.39 4.84
C ILE A 61 2.71 15.51 4.94
N VAL A 62 2.69 14.41 4.21
CA VAL A 62 1.64 13.40 4.32
C VAL A 62 2.08 12.35 5.33
N GLU A 63 1.20 12.00 6.26
CA GLU A 63 1.37 10.85 7.15
C GLU A 63 0.07 10.06 7.24
N CYS A 64 0.13 8.78 6.89
CA CYS A 64 -1.03 7.90 6.88
C CYS A 64 -1.44 7.50 8.31
N GLN A 65 -2.70 7.70 8.68
CA GLN A 65 -3.22 7.27 9.99
C GLN A 65 -3.29 5.74 10.15
N ASN A 66 -3.29 4.97 9.06
CA ASN A 66 -3.40 3.50 9.12
C ASN A 66 -2.06 2.80 9.32
N CYS A 67 -0.96 3.37 8.83
CA CYS A 67 0.36 2.71 8.81
C CYS A 67 1.56 3.65 8.93
N GLY A 68 1.35 4.96 9.06
CA GLY A 68 2.42 5.95 9.21
C GLY A 68 3.23 6.25 7.94
N CYS A 69 2.87 5.69 6.77
CA CYS A 69 3.63 5.96 5.56
C CYS A 69 3.45 7.41 5.05
N ARG A 70 4.47 7.91 4.34
CA ARG A 70 4.55 9.30 3.84
C ARG A 70 4.36 9.44 2.33
N GLY A 71 3.53 8.57 1.77
CA GLY A 71 3.32 8.44 0.33
C GLY A 71 3.83 7.09 -0.18
N CYS A 72 2.95 6.34 -0.82
CA CYS A 72 3.20 5.00 -1.35
C CYS A 72 2.88 4.90 -2.86
N SER A 73 2.74 6.05 -3.52
CA SER A 73 2.42 6.15 -4.95
C SER A 73 3.39 7.03 -5.74
N GLY A 74 4.62 7.19 -5.23
CA GLY A 74 5.65 8.09 -5.79
C GLY A 74 5.68 9.44 -5.10
#